data_AF-A0A7C5E7B6-F1
#
_entry.id   AF-A0A7C5E7B6-F1
#
_cell.length_a   1.000
_cell.length_b   1.000
_cell.length_c   1.000
_cell.angle_alpha   90.00
_cell.angle_beta   90.00
_cell.angle_gamma   90.00
#
_symmetry.space_group_name_H-M   'P 1'
#
loop_
_entity.id
_entity.type
_entity.pdbx_description
1 polymer ?
#
loop_
_entity_poly.entity_id
_entity_poly.type
_entity_poly.pdbx_seq_one_letter_code
_entity_poly.pdbx_strand_id
1 'polypeptide(L)'
;MPAIDLPRLKMQAARLAEKFSDPAAFIADLQALLESYQDRSRRAAQVVARTSLPSFRTPRPVLHQILIALTPQAIAHPWEATALVDALWQAGYLETRFLAAVLIGRVPPEDAMPLYGRLGEWLEESREKEIQQALLQDAFSRLRREQPEAMLALVGEWLSAASSKSQVWGLQALTALLQEPDFEDLPRAFRLLRPALRAAGPATQMALMDCLQVLCRLSPTETLYFLREVLMDRPPPMMVRTLQRILPALPAAVQDRLRAELRLLNKT
;
A
#
# COMPACT_ATOMS: atom_id res chain seq x y z
N MET A 1 -23.73 -2.22 -19.69
CA MET A 1 -23.37 -3.11 -18.57
C MET A 1 -24.65 -3.80 -18.13
N PRO A 2 -24.74 -5.14 -18.08
CA PRO A 2 -25.89 -5.79 -17.48
C PRO A 2 -26.02 -5.31 -16.03
N ALA A 3 -27.25 -5.01 -15.59
CA ALA A 3 -27.50 -4.59 -14.23
C ALA A 3 -27.04 -5.71 -13.27
N ILE A 4 -26.15 -5.39 -12.33
CA ILE A 4 -25.73 -6.34 -11.30
C ILE A 4 -26.92 -6.53 -10.37
N ASP A 5 -27.48 -7.74 -10.33
CA ASP A 5 -28.49 -8.14 -9.34
C ASP A 5 -27.80 -8.26 -7.96
N LEU A 6 -27.91 -7.19 -7.19
CA LEU A 6 -27.25 -7.07 -5.88
C LEU A 6 -27.77 -8.09 -4.85
N PRO A 7 -29.10 -8.33 -4.71
CA PRO A 7 -29.61 -9.42 -3.88
C PRO A 7 -29.01 -10.79 -4.23
N ARG A 8 -28.96 -11.13 -5.52
CA ARG A 8 -28.38 -12.41 -5.96
C ARG A 8 -26.90 -12.50 -5.64
N LEU A 9 -26.15 -11.42 -5.90
CA LEU A 9 -24.72 -11.36 -5.62
C LEU A 9 -24.43 -11.53 -4.12
N LYS A 10 -25.23 -10.91 -3.24
CA LYS A 10 -25.11 -11.08 -1.78
C LYS A 10 -25.27 -12.53 -1.36
N MET A 11 -26.29 -13.21 -1.89
CA MET A 11 -26.52 -14.63 -1.61
C MET A 11 -25.36 -15.50 -2.14
N GLN A 12 -24.85 -15.22 -3.33
CA GLN A 12 -23.71 -15.96 -3.90
C GLN A 12 -22.42 -15.72 -3.09
N ALA A 13 -22.16 -14.49 -2.64
CA ALA A 13 -21.04 -14.16 -1.78
C ALA A 13 -21.14 -14.82 -0.40
N ALA A 14 -22.35 -14.90 0.17
CA ALA A 14 -22.59 -15.63 1.43
C ALA A 14 -22.30 -17.13 1.27
N ARG A 15 -22.76 -17.76 0.18
CA ARG A 15 -22.45 -19.17 -0.12
C ARG A 15 -20.96 -19.43 -0.33
N LEU A 16 -20.24 -18.47 -0.92
CA LEU A 16 -18.77 -18.56 -0.99
C LEU A 16 -18.16 -18.53 0.42
N ALA A 17 -18.64 -17.65 1.30
CA ALA A 17 -18.15 -17.56 2.67
C ALA A 17 -18.43 -18.84 3.50
N GLU A 18 -19.42 -19.65 3.15
CA GLU A 18 -19.63 -20.97 3.78
C GLU A 18 -18.48 -21.94 3.50
N LYS A 19 -17.72 -21.74 2.42
CA LYS A 19 -16.55 -22.54 2.04
C LYS A 19 -15.22 -21.94 2.50
N PHE A 20 -15.25 -20.95 3.40
CA PHE A 20 -14.06 -20.20 3.82
C PHE A 20 -12.93 -21.08 4.36
N SER A 21 -13.28 -22.15 5.08
CA SER A 21 -12.34 -23.10 5.68
C SER A 21 -11.78 -24.16 4.71
N ASP A 22 -12.31 -24.23 3.48
CA ASP A 22 -11.81 -25.10 2.41
C ASP A 22 -11.34 -24.24 1.23
N PRO A 23 -10.05 -23.82 1.22
CA PRO A 23 -9.53 -22.94 0.18
C PRO A 23 -9.65 -23.52 -1.23
N ALA A 24 -9.56 -24.83 -1.41
CA ALA A 24 -9.66 -25.44 -2.73
C ALA A 24 -11.10 -25.34 -3.27
N ALA A 25 -12.08 -25.72 -2.45
CA ALA A 25 -13.49 -25.59 -2.82
C ALA A 25 -13.90 -24.11 -2.99
N PHE A 26 -13.37 -23.21 -2.16
CA PHE A 26 -13.60 -21.78 -2.28
C PHE A 26 -13.11 -21.23 -3.61
N ILE A 27 -11.86 -21.54 -4.01
CA ILE A 27 -11.27 -21.02 -5.25
C ILE A 27 -12.05 -21.50 -6.48
N ALA A 28 -12.46 -22.77 -6.50
CA ALA A 28 -13.26 -23.32 -7.59
C ALA A 28 -14.59 -22.57 -7.76
N ASP A 29 -15.34 -22.37 -6.67
CA ASP A 29 -16.61 -21.65 -6.70
C ASP A 29 -16.42 -20.15 -7.00
N LEU A 30 -15.35 -19.55 -6.47
CA LEU A 30 -15.02 -18.15 -6.74
C LEU A 30 -14.79 -17.95 -8.23
N GLN A 31 -13.99 -18.81 -8.88
CA GLN A 31 -13.74 -18.71 -10.32
C GLN A 31 -15.04 -18.85 -11.11
N ALA A 32 -15.89 -19.82 -10.78
CA ALA A 32 -17.21 -19.97 -11.40
C ALA A 32 -18.09 -18.71 -11.22
N LEU A 33 -18.06 -18.09 -10.05
CA LEU A 33 -18.76 -16.83 -9.80
C LEU A 33 -18.19 -15.70 -10.67
N LEU A 34 -16.87 -15.50 -10.67
CA LEU A 34 -16.21 -14.45 -11.46
C LEU A 34 -16.48 -14.61 -12.96
N GLU A 35 -16.51 -15.84 -13.46
CA GLU A 35 -16.89 -16.18 -14.84
C GLU A 35 -18.32 -15.75 -15.18
N SER A 36 -19.27 -15.97 -14.26
CA SER A 36 -20.66 -15.58 -14.45
C SER A 36 -20.86 -14.05 -14.56
N TYR A 37 -19.94 -13.28 -13.96
CA TYR A 37 -19.92 -11.82 -13.99
C TYR A 37 -18.90 -11.24 -14.99
N GLN A 38 -18.31 -12.07 -15.87
CA GLN A 38 -17.44 -11.59 -16.95
C GLN A 38 -18.21 -10.60 -17.85
N ASP A 39 -17.66 -9.40 -18.04
CA ASP A 39 -18.25 -8.40 -18.93
C ASP A 39 -18.03 -8.80 -20.41
N ARG A 40 -18.87 -9.71 -20.92
CA ARG A 40 -18.80 -10.22 -22.31
C ARG A 40 -19.04 -9.13 -23.35
N SER A 41 -19.64 -7.99 -22.96
CA SER A 41 -19.93 -6.86 -23.86
C SER A 41 -18.69 -6.05 -24.26
N ARG A 42 -17.57 -6.16 -23.53
CA ARG A 42 -16.31 -5.44 -23.82
C ARG A 42 -15.39 -6.14 -24.82
N ARG A 43 -15.77 -7.29 -25.39
CA ARG A 43 -14.93 -7.99 -26.38
C ARG A 43 -14.78 -7.25 -27.71
N ALA A 44 -15.67 -6.31 -28.04
CA ALA A 44 -15.72 -5.69 -29.37
C ALA A 44 -14.91 -4.38 -29.52
N ALA A 45 -14.51 -3.73 -28.42
CA ALA A 45 -13.84 -2.42 -28.50
C ALA A 45 -12.89 -2.20 -27.32
N GLN A 46 -11.62 -2.58 -27.45
CA GLN A 46 -10.50 -1.83 -26.87
C GLN A 46 -9.15 -2.48 -27.17
N VAL A 47 -8.20 -1.62 -27.54
CA VAL A 47 -6.75 -1.84 -27.43
C VAL A 47 -6.46 -2.29 -26.00
N VAL A 48 -6.25 -3.59 -25.81
CA VAL A 48 -6.12 -4.22 -24.49
C VAL A 48 -4.83 -3.70 -23.84
N ALA A 49 -4.95 -2.93 -22.76
CA ALA A 49 -3.87 -2.80 -21.81
C ALA A 49 -3.49 -4.21 -21.35
N ARG A 50 -2.32 -4.70 -21.78
CA ARG A 50 -1.84 -6.05 -21.47
C ARG A 50 -1.55 -6.12 -19.97
N THR A 51 -2.49 -6.64 -19.18
CA THR A 51 -2.19 -7.14 -17.83
C THR A 51 -1.30 -8.38 -17.98
N SER A 52 -0.31 -8.55 -17.10
CA SER A 52 0.50 -9.77 -17.12
C SER A 52 -0.27 -10.97 -16.58
N LEU A 53 -1.19 -10.74 -15.65
CA LEU A 53 -2.05 -11.78 -15.10
C LEU A 53 -3.31 -12.01 -15.95
N PRO A 54 -3.80 -13.27 -16.02
CA PRO A 54 -5.15 -13.56 -16.50
C PRO A 54 -6.17 -12.84 -15.61
N SER A 55 -7.25 -12.36 -16.23
CA SER A 55 -8.29 -11.59 -15.55
C SER A 55 -9.67 -11.97 -16.06
N PHE A 56 -10.61 -12.12 -15.12
CA PHE A 56 -12.03 -12.29 -15.40
C PHE A 56 -12.69 -10.96 -15.82
N ARG A 57 -12.00 -9.82 -15.67
CA ARG A 57 -12.53 -8.48 -15.95
C ARG A 57 -13.84 -8.24 -15.19
N THR A 58 -13.94 -8.82 -14.00
CA THR A 58 -15.12 -8.74 -13.17
C THR A 58 -15.27 -7.31 -12.62
N PRO A 59 -16.48 -6.73 -12.61
CA PRO A 59 -16.70 -5.41 -12.05
C PRO A 59 -16.27 -5.33 -10.57
N ARG A 60 -15.59 -4.24 -10.19
CA ARG A 60 -15.14 -3.95 -8.81
C ARG A 60 -16.22 -4.13 -7.73
N PRO A 61 -17.51 -3.75 -7.95
CA PRO A 61 -18.57 -3.98 -6.96
C PRO A 61 -18.78 -5.46 -6.60
N VAL A 62 -18.52 -6.39 -7.53
CA VAL A 62 -18.62 -7.84 -7.26
C VAL A 62 -17.54 -8.25 -6.27
N LEU A 63 -16.29 -7.87 -6.52
CA LEU A 63 -15.15 -8.17 -5.64
C LEU A 63 -15.36 -7.55 -4.24
N HIS A 64 -15.87 -6.32 -4.18
CA HIS A 64 -16.17 -5.66 -2.92
C HIS A 64 -17.26 -6.40 -2.12
N GLN A 65 -18.32 -6.85 -2.78
CA GLN A 65 -19.38 -7.61 -2.12
C GLN A 65 -18.90 -8.98 -1.62
N ILE A 66 -17.98 -9.62 -2.33
CA ILE A 66 -17.30 -10.84 -1.86
C ILE A 66 -16.51 -10.51 -0.59
N LEU A 67 -15.65 -9.48 -0.61
CA LEU A 67 -14.87 -9.07 0.57
C LEU A 67 -15.73 -8.75 1.79
N ILE A 68 -16.88 -8.10 1.59
CA ILE A 68 -17.85 -7.85 2.68
C ILE A 68 -18.29 -9.17 3.33
N ALA A 69 -18.59 -10.20 2.53
CA ALA A 69 -19.02 -11.50 3.04
C ALA A 69 -17.88 -12.27 3.74
N LEU A 70 -16.63 -12.11 3.29
CA LEU A 70 -15.47 -12.78 3.89
C LEU A 70 -14.97 -12.11 5.17
N THR A 71 -15.18 -10.80 5.33
CA THR A 71 -14.60 -10.03 6.45
C THR A 71 -14.94 -10.61 7.83
N PRO A 72 -16.21 -10.96 8.16
CA PRO A 72 -16.53 -11.54 9.46
C PRO A 72 -15.79 -12.86 9.71
N GLN A 73 -15.67 -13.72 8.68
CA GLN A 73 -14.95 -14.99 8.77
C GLN A 73 -13.46 -14.78 8.98
N ALA A 74 -12.86 -13.80 8.29
CA ALA A 74 -11.44 -13.47 8.45
C ALA A 74 -11.07 -12.98 9.85
N ILE A 75 -12.01 -12.35 10.55
CA ILE A 75 -11.82 -11.90 11.94
C ILE A 75 -12.05 -13.06 12.91
N ALA A 76 -13.07 -13.89 12.69
CA ALA A 76 -13.42 -14.98 13.59
C ALA A 76 -12.51 -16.21 13.48
N HIS A 77 -11.97 -16.47 12.28
CA HIS A 77 -11.19 -17.66 11.95
C HIS A 77 -9.87 -17.27 11.25
N PRO A 78 -8.92 -16.66 11.99
CA PRO A 78 -7.73 -16.05 11.38
C PRO A 78 -6.81 -17.07 10.69
N TRP A 79 -6.64 -18.28 11.25
CA TRP A 79 -5.80 -19.30 10.61
C TRP A 79 -6.39 -19.77 9.26
N GLU A 80 -7.70 -19.99 9.19
CA GLU A 80 -8.40 -20.32 7.94
C GLU A 80 -8.28 -19.15 6.95
N ALA A 81 -8.37 -17.91 7.44
CA ALA A 81 -8.19 -16.72 6.63
C ALA A 81 -6.80 -16.65 6.00
N THR A 82 -5.74 -16.92 6.78
CA THR A 82 -4.37 -16.93 6.25
C THR A 82 -4.17 -18.01 5.18
N ALA A 83 -4.74 -19.21 5.39
CA ALA A 83 -4.71 -20.28 4.40
C ALA A 83 -5.46 -19.91 3.11
N LEU A 84 -6.61 -19.26 3.24
CA LEU A 84 -7.39 -18.78 2.09
C LEU A 84 -6.66 -17.65 1.33
N VAL A 85 -6.06 -16.71 2.04
CA VAL A 85 -5.24 -15.64 1.44
C VAL A 85 -4.12 -16.23 0.59
N ASP A 86 -3.43 -17.25 1.10
CA ASP A 86 -2.38 -17.94 0.35
C ASP A 86 -2.93 -18.63 -0.90
N ALA A 87 -4.03 -19.36 -0.78
CA ALA A 87 -4.66 -20.02 -1.93
C ALA A 87 -5.12 -19.00 -3.00
N LEU A 88 -5.67 -17.85 -2.58
CA LEU A 88 -6.07 -16.76 -3.47
C LEU A 88 -4.86 -16.16 -4.21
N TRP A 89 -3.73 -15.99 -3.52
CA TRP A 89 -2.50 -15.50 -4.15
C TRP A 89 -1.97 -16.48 -5.20
N GLN A 90 -1.92 -17.76 -4.85
CA GLN A 90 -1.39 -18.84 -5.70
C GLN A 90 -2.29 -19.15 -6.90
N ALA A 91 -3.60 -18.90 -6.81
CA ALA A 91 -4.52 -19.08 -7.92
C ALA A 91 -4.15 -18.23 -9.16
N GLY A 92 -3.40 -17.13 -8.97
CA GLY A 92 -2.70 -16.45 -10.08
C GLY A 92 -3.58 -15.64 -11.02
N TYR A 93 -4.80 -15.28 -10.63
CA TYR A 93 -5.64 -14.33 -11.37
C TYR A 93 -5.57 -12.94 -10.75
N LEU A 94 -5.82 -11.91 -11.56
CA LEU A 94 -5.85 -10.51 -11.11
C LEU A 94 -6.84 -10.33 -9.94
N GLU A 95 -8.05 -10.86 -10.09
CA GLU A 95 -9.11 -10.75 -9.09
C GLU A 95 -8.77 -11.53 -7.82
N THR A 96 -8.15 -12.71 -7.92
CA THR A 96 -7.82 -13.52 -6.74
C THR A 96 -6.67 -12.90 -5.95
N ARG A 97 -5.62 -12.41 -6.61
CA ARG A 97 -4.53 -11.68 -5.95
C ARG A 97 -5.00 -10.37 -5.32
N PHE A 98 -5.92 -9.67 -5.97
CA PHE A 98 -6.55 -8.50 -5.37
C PHE A 98 -7.33 -8.87 -4.09
N LEU A 99 -8.14 -9.93 -4.14
CA LEU A 99 -8.88 -10.41 -2.97
C LEU A 99 -7.93 -10.82 -1.84
N ALA A 100 -6.83 -11.53 -2.14
CA ALA A 100 -5.80 -11.88 -1.17
C ALA A 100 -5.22 -10.64 -0.48
N ALA A 101 -4.80 -9.65 -1.27
CA ALA A 101 -4.19 -8.41 -0.78
C ALA A 101 -5.12 -7.60 0.14
N VAL A 102 -6.43 -7.59 -0.12
CA VAL A 102 -7.38 -6.89 0.74
C VAL A 102 -7.79 -7.73 1.96
N LEU A 103 -7.93 -9.05 1.79
CA LEU A 103 -8.40 -9.96 2.83
C LEU A 103 -7.40 -10.10 3.98
N ILE A 104 -6.10 -10.16 3.70
CA ILE A 104 -5.07 -10.19 4.75
C ILE A 104 -5.16 -8.97 5.68
N GLY A 105 -5.53 -7.81 5.14
CA GLY A 105 -5.75 -6.59 5.92
C GLY A 105 -6.95 -6.66 6.87
N ARG A 106 -7.74 -7.74 6.83
CA ARG A 106 -8.87 -7.97 7.76
C ARG A 106 -8.51 -8.93 8.89
N VAL A 107 -7.43 -9.71 8.75
CA VAL A 107 -6.97 -10.67 9.74
C VAL A 107 -6.29 -9.93 10.91
N PRO A 108 -6.49 -10.35 12.18
CA PRO A 108 -5.74 -9.82 13.32
C PRO A 108 -4.22 -9.86 13.08
N PRO A 109 -3.48 -8.78 13.40
CA PRO A 109 -2.05 -8.72 13.11
C PRO A 109 -1.22 -9.80 13.80
N GLU A 110 -1.58 -10.23 15.02
CA GLU A 110 -0.91 -11.34 15.71
C GLU A 110 -0.91 -12.64 14.89
N ASP A 111 -2.01 -12.94 14.21
CA ASP A 111 -2.15 -14.15 13.41
C ASP A 111 -1.61 -13.98 11.98
N ALA A 112 -1.65 -12.76 11.43
CA ALA A 112 -1.21 -12.45 10.08
C ALA A 112 0.31 -12.24 9.94
N MET A 113 1.05 -12.18 11.06
CA MET A 113 2.48 -11.85 11.07
C MET A 113 3.34 -12.69 10.10
N PRO A 114 3.17 -14.02 9.97
CA PRO A 114 3.93 -14.82 9.02
C PRO A 114 3.71 -14.41 7.55
N LEU A 115 2.51 -13.91 7.23
CA LEU A 115 2.19 -13.44 5.88
C LEU A 115 2.78 -12.04 5.62
N TYR A 116 2.87 -11.17 6.62
CA TYR A 116 3.48 -9.84 6.45
C TYR A 116 4.93 -9.92 5.97
N GLY A 117 5.70 -10.91 6.44
CA GLY A 117 7.06 -11.16 5.95
C GLY A 117 7.14 -11.50 4.45
N ARG A 118 6.07 -12.06 3.87
CA ARG A 118 5.99 -12.43 2.45
C ARG A 118 5.45 -11.31 1.56
N LEU A 119 4.84 -10.26 2.13
CA LEU A 119 4.25 -9.18 1.33
C LEU A 119 5.29 -8.40 0.53
N GLY A 120 6.55 -8.35 0.97
CA GLY A 120 7.65 -7.79 0.19
C GLY A 120 7.91 -8.56 -1.10
N GLU A 121 7.88 -9.90 -1.03
CA GLU A 121 8.01 -10.77 -2.21
C GLU A 121 6.81 -10.58 -3.15
N TRP A 122 5.60 -10.52 -2.59
CA TRP A 122 4.38 -10.28 -3.36
C TRP A 122 4.38 -8.93 -4.09
N LEU A 123 4.96 -7.90 -3.48
CA LEU A 123 5.15 -6.59 -4.10
C LEU A 123 6.16 -6.64 -5.24
N GLU A 124 7.27 -7.37 -5.11
CA GLU A 124 8.26 -7.56 -6.19
C GLU A 124 7.69 -8.41 -7.34
N GLU A 125 6.92 -9.45 -7.05
CA GLU A 125 6.28 -10.32 -8.04
C GLU A 125 5.17 -9.61 -8.83
N SER A 126 4.49 -8.65 -8.20
CA SER A 126 3.34 -7.97 -8.78
C SER A 126 3.77 -6.87 -9.74
N ARG A 127 3.22 -6.90 -10.95
CA ARG A 127 3.44 -5.85 -11.97
C ARG A 127 2.23 -4.93 -12.11
N GLU A 128 1.07 -5.41 -11.69
CA GLU A 128 -0.20 -4.71 -11.74
C GLU A 128 -0.25 -3.67 -10.62
N LYS A 129 -0.30 -2.40 -11.00
CA LYS A 129 -0.39 -1.26 -10.08
C LYS A 129 -1.52 -1.42 -9.06
N GLU A 130 -2.64 -2.01 -9.48
CA GLU A 130 -3.80 -2.21 -8.62
C GLU A 130 -3.54 -3.23 -7.51
N ILE A 131 -2.79 -4.30 -7.78
CA ILE A 131 -2.37 -5.26 -6.75
C ILE A 131 -1.36 -4.59 -5.82
N GLN A 132 -0.37 -3.89 -6.36
CA GLN A 132 0.63 -3.17 -5.56
C GLN A 132 -0.03 -2.14 -4.62
N GLN A 133 -1.03 -1.40 -5.12
CA GLN A 133 -1.81 -0.46 -4.32
C GLN A 133 -2.59 -1.18 -3.21
N ALA A 134 -3.30 -2.27 -3.53
CA ALA A 134 -4.02 -3.05 -2.53
C ALA A 134 -3.08 -3.60 -1.44
N LEU A 135 -1.89 -4.07 -1.82
CA LEU A 135 -0.88 -4.53 -0.87
C LEU A 135 -0.39 -3.40 0.04
N LEU A 136 -0.06 -2.22 -0.49
CA LEU A 136 0.48 -1.13 0.32
C LEU A 136 -0.57 -0.43 1.18
N GLN A 137 -1.82 -0.37 0.70
CA GLN A 137 -2.90 0.37 1.35
C GLN A 137 -3.77 -0.52 2.23
N ASP A 138 -4.27 -1.63 1.70
CA ASP A 138 -5.27 -2.47 2.36
C ASP A 138 -4.62 -3.55 3.24
N ALA A 139 -3.58 -4.24 2.75
CA ALA A 139 -2.99 -5.40 3.44
C ALA A 139 -2.43 -5.06 4.83
N PHE A 140 -1.87 -3.85 4.98
CA PHE A 140 -1.31 -3.37 6.25
C PHE A 140 -2.29 -2.56 7.10
N SER A 141 -3.56 -2.44 6.71
CA SER A 141 -4.51 -1.50 7.35
C SER A 141 -4.77 -1.79 8.84
N ARG A 142 -4.84 -3.05 9.26
CA ARG A 142 -4.91 -3.41 10.69
C ARG A 142 -3.56 -3.29 11.37
N LEU A 143 -2.47 -3.74 10.74
CA LEU A 143 -1.11 -3.60 11.29
C LEU A 143 -0.78 -2.15 11.65
N ARG A 144 -1.09 -1.19 10.77
CA ARG A 144 -0.86 0.24 11.01
C ARG A 144 -1.59 0.77 12.25
N ARG A 145 -2.84 0.33 12.46
CA ARG A 145 -3.71 0.83 13.55
C ARG A 145 -3.45 0.12 14.87
N GLU A 146 -3.24 -1.19 14.83
CA GLU A 146 -3.21 -2.04 16.02
C GLU A 146 -1.77 -2.32 16.49
N GLN A 147 -0.79 -2.32 15.58
CA GLN A 147 0.63 -2.53 15.90
C GLN A 147 1.56 -1.59 15.10
N PRO A 148 1.45 -0.26 15.29
CA PRO A 148 2.23 0.74 14.55
C PRO A 148 3.74 0.54 14.71
N GLU A 149 4.17 -0.02 15.83
CA GLU A 149 5.56 -0.39 16.12
C GLU A 149 6.13 -1.42 15.15
N ALA A 150 5.37 -2.48 14.87
CA ALA A 150 5.74 -3.51 13.91
C ALA A 150 5.72 -2.93 12.48
N MET A 151 4.77 -2.05 12.18
CA MET A 151 4.74 -1.33 10.91
C MET A 151 6.00 -0.46 10.71
N LEU A 152 6.42 0.28 11.72
CA LEU A 152 7.64 1.11 11.66
C LEU A 152 8.89 0.27 11.43
N ALA A 153 8.96 -0.93 11.99
CA ALA A 153 10.05 -1.87 11.74
C ALA A 153 10.11 -2.26 10.24
N LEU A 154 8.98 -2.69 9.66
CA LEU A 154 8.88 -3.03 8.24
C LEU A 154 9.23 -1.84 7.33
N VAL A 155 8.73 -0.64 7.66
CA VAL A 155 9.09 0.60 6.95
C VAL A 155 10.60 0.83 6.99
N GLY A 156 11.23 0.64 8.15
CA GLY A 156 12.68 0.80 8.30
C GLY A 156 13.48 -0.19 7.44
N GLU A 157 13.05 -1.44 7.36
CA GLU A 157 13.65 -2.46 6.49
C GLU A 157 13.56 -2.05 5.02
N TRP A 158 12.40 -1.60 4.56
CA TRP A 158 12.21 -1.19 3.17
C TRP A 158 12.95 0.11 2.81
N LEU A 159 13.01 1.07 3.73
CA LEU A 159 13.75 2.33 3.51
C LEU A 159 15.27 2.12 3.50
N SER A 160 15.78 1.10 4.19
CA SER A 160 17.21 0.77 4.23
C SER A 160 17.65 -0.19 3.11
N ALA A 161 16.70 -0.80 2.40
CA ALA A 161 16.99 -1.66 1.25
C ALA A 161 17.73 -0.90 0.13
N ALA A 162 18.59 -1.62 -0.59
CA ALA A 162 19.34 -1.08 -1.74
C ALA A 162 18.44 -0.79 -2.96
N SER A 163 17.26 -1.42 -3.03
CA SER A 163 16.31 -1.26 -4.12
C SER A 163 15.52 0.04 -3.96
N SER A 164 15.57 0.92 -4.97
CA SER A 164 14.74 2.13 -4.98
C SER A 164 13.24 1.81 -4.98
N LYS A 165 12.81 0.63 -5.47
CA LYS A 165 11.41 0.21 -5.38
C LYS A 165 11.00 -0.04 -3.93
N SER A 166 11.81 -0.78 -3.19
CA SER A 166 11.57 -1.03 -1.76
C SER A 166 11.56 0.28 -0.98
N GLN A 167 12.47 1.21 -1.29
CA GLN A 167 12.44 2.54 -0.69
C GLN A 167 11.15 3.31 -1.00
N VAL A 168 10.62 3.22 -2.23
CA VAL A 168 9.31 3.79 -2.58
C VAL A 168 8.20 3.16 -1.74
N TRP A 169 8.20 1.85 -1.56
CA TRP A 169 7.22 1.17 -0.71
C TRP A 169 7.32 1.61 0.74
N GLY A 170 8.52 1.71 1.29
CA GLY A 170 8.77 2.25 2.62
C GLY A 170 8.22 3.66 2.80
N LEU A 171 8.44 4.55 1.83
CA LEU A 171 7.91 5.91 1.85
C LEU A 171 6.37 5.94 1.77
N GLN A 172 5.76 5.12 0.90
CA GLN A 172 4.31 5.02 0.77
C GLN A 172 3.65 4.44 2.02
N ALA A 173 4.27 3.41 2.61
CA ALA A 173 3.86 2.77 3.83
C ALA A 173 3.97 3.72 5.05
N LEU A 174 5.05 4.48 5.14
CA LEU A 174 5.21 5.54 6.15
C LEU A 174 4.16 6.64 5.97
N THR A 175 3.91 7.06 4.74
CA THR A 175 2.89 8.07 4.42
C THR A 175 1.51 7.62 4.90
N ALA A 176 1.14 6.35 4.67
CA ALA A 176 -0.12 5.79 5.12
C ALA A 176 -0.18 5.71 6.66
N LEU A 177 0.91 5.31 7.32
CA LEU A 177 0.98 5.26 8.79
C LEU A 177 0.80 6.64 9.43
N LEU A 178 1.45 7.66 8.88
CA LEU A 178 1.32 9.05 9.35
C LEU A 178 -0.10 9.61 9.20
N GLN A 179 -0.93 9.01 8.36
CA GLN A 179 -2.32 9.41 8.17
C GLN A 179 -3.29 8.70 9.12
N GLU A 180 -2.82 7.72 9.91
CA GLU A 180 -3.64 7.09 10.94
C GLU A 180 -3.92 8.10 12.06
N PRO A 181 -5.18 8.30 12.48
CA PRO A 181 -5.55 9.32 13.45
C PRO A 181 -4.83 9.22 14.80
N ASP A 182 -4.50 8.00 15.21
CA ASP A 182 -3.92 7.68 16.52
C ASP A 182 -2.38 7.55 16.47
N PHE A 183 -1.75 7.89 15.34
CA PHE A 183 -0.28 7.84 15.22
C PHE A 183 0.37 9.12 15.75
N GLU A 184 1.12 8.99 16.86
CA GLU A 184 1.72 10.14 17.55
C GLU A 184 3.26 10.19 17.50
N ASP A 185 3.96 9.09 17.15
CA ASP A 185 5.43 9.01 17.19
C ASP A 185 6.11 9.61 15.94
N LEU A 186 5.90 10.91 15.72
CA LEU A 186 6.61 11.69 14.70
C LEU A 186 8.14 11.63 14.85
N PRO A 187 8.74 11.69 16.06
CA PRO A 187 10.20 11.57 16.22
C PRO A 187 10.77 10.31 15.58
N ARG A 188 10.08 9.16 15.67
CA ARG A 188 10.53 7.93 15.02
C ARG A 188 10.34 7.96 13.51
N ALA A 189 9.27 8.55 13.01
CA ALA A 189 9.11 8.78 11.58
C ALA A 189 10.27 9.62 11.00
N PHE A 190 10.67 10.70 11.68
CA PHE A 190 11.82 11.52 11.27
C PHE A 190 13.15 10.76 11.33
N ARG A 191 13.36 9.90 12.34
CA ARG A 191 14.55 9.04 12.43
C ARG A 191 14.66 8.09 11.22
N LEU A 192 13.55 7.48 10.81
CA LEU A 192 13.51 6.61 9.63
C LEU A 192 13.69 7.41 8.32
N LEU A 193 13.12 8.61 8.25
CA LEU A 193 13.18 9.45 7.05
C LEU A 193 14.56 10.05 6.80
N ARG A 194 15.37 10.33 7.83
CA ARG A 194 16.71 10.91 7.68
C ARG A 194 17.62 10.16 6.70
N PRO A 195 17.89 8.85 6.88
CA PRO A 195 18.72 8.11 5.93
C PRO A 195 18.07 8.03 4.54
N ALA A 196 16.74 7.88 4.46
CA ALA A 196 16.00 7.85 3.20
C ALA A 196 16.14 9.16 2.42
N LEU A 197 16.11 10.31 3.10
CA LEU A 197 16.28 11.63 2.51
C LEU A 197 17.71 11.81 1.95
N ARG A 198 18.73 11.31 2.66
CA ARG A 198 20.12 11.32 2.20
C ARG A 198 20.35 10.42 0.98
N ALA A 199 19.70 9.26 0.94
CA ALA A 199 19.77 8.32 -0.17
C ALA A 199 18.84 8.67 -1.34
N ALA A 200 18.01 9.70 -1.20
CA ALA A 200 16.95 10.01 -2.16
C ALA A 200 17.49 10.32 -3.55
N GLY A 201 16.90 9.67 -4.55
CA GLY A 201 17.19 9.87 -5.96
C GLY A 201 15.92 10.12 -6.78
N PRO A 202 16.04 10.20 -8.12
CA PRO A 202 14.90 10.48 -8.99
C PRO A 202 13.74 9.49 -8.82
N ALA A 203 14.02 8.22 -8.53
CA ALA A 203 13.02 7.17 -8.37
C ALA A 203 12.16 7.33 -7.10
N THR A 204 12.72 7.85 -6.01
CA THR A 204 12.04 8.00 -4.71
C THR A 204 11.44 9.40 -4.52
N GLN A 205 11.78 10.36 -5.39
CA GLN A 205 11.43 11.77 -5.25
C GLN A 205 9.93 12.02 -5.04
N MET A 206 9.06 11.33 -5.81
CA MET A 206 7.61 11.50 -5.69
C MET A 206 7.08 11.00 -4.35
N ALA A 207 7.43 9.77 -3.95
CA ALA A 207 6.99 9.20 -2.68
C ALA A 207 7.53 9.99 -1.47
N LEU A 208 8.75 10.53 -1.59
CA LEU A 208 9.35 11.38 -0.57
C LEU A 208 8.61 12.72 -0.44
N MET A 209 8.24 13.33 -1.57
CA MET A 209 7.42 14.55 -1.59
C MET A 209 6.09 14.33 -0.89
N ASP A 210 5.38 13.25 -1.22
CA ASP A 210 4.08 12.92 -0.62
C ASP A 210 4.20 12.75 0.91
N CYS A 211 5.24 12.04 1.37
CA CYS A 211 5.53 11.85 2.78
C CYS A 211 5.82 13.19 3.50
N LEU A 212 6.65 14.05 2.91
CA LEU A 212 6.97 15.36 3.48
C LEU A 212 5.76 16.30 3.51
N GLN A 213 4.86 16.21 2.53
CA GLN A 213 3.60 16.96 2.54
C GLN A 213 2.68 16.51 3.68
N VAL A 214 2.59 15.21 3.94
CA VAL A 214 1.87 14.69 5.11
C VAL A 214 2.47 15.23 6.40
N LEU A 215 3.79 15.12 6.59
CA LEU A 215 4.47 15.63 7.79
C LEU A 215 4.27 17.13 7.97
N CYS A 216 4.37 17.92 6.90
CA CYS A 216 4.10 19.36 6.93
C CYS A 216 2.67 19.69 7.38
N ARG A 217 1.67 18.84 7.06
CA ARG A 217 0.29 19.04 7.50
C ARG A 217 0.11 18.69 8.98
N LEU A 218 0.77 17.64 9.45
CA LEU A 218 0.68 17.16 10.82
C LEU A 218 1.43 18.09 11.79
N SER A 219 2.70 18.39 11.50
CA SER A 219 3.54 19.26 12.32
C SER A 219 4.47 20.10 11.42
N PRO A 220 4.02 21.28 10.95
CA PRO A 220 4.84 22.16 10.11
C PRO A 220 6.15 22.58 10.80
N THR A 221 6.09 22.82 12.11
CA THR A 221 7.23 23.31 12.91
C THR A 221 8.30 22.24 13.06
N GLU A 222 7.93 21.01 13.44
CA GLU A 222 8.89 19.91 13.57
C GLU A 222 9.46 19.50 12.21
N THR A 223 8.62 19.44 11.18
CA THR A 223 9.07 19.10 9.82
C THR A 223 10.11 20.11 9.33
N LEU A 224 9.88 21.41 9.57
CA LEU A 224 10.85 22.44 9.25
C LEU A 224 12.15 22.25 10.05
N TYR A 225 12.06 22.04 11.36
CA TYR A 225 13.25 21.83 12.20
C TYR A 225 14.07 20.63 11.71
N PHE A 226 13.41 19.50 11.44
CA PHE A 226 14.03 18.30 10.87
C PHE A 226 14.77 18.59 9.56
N LEU A 227 14.10 19.26 8.60
CA LEU A 227 14.70 19.56 7.31
C LEU A 227 15.92 20.49 7.44
N ARG A 228 15.86 21.47 8.34
CA ARG A 228 17.00 22.35 8.67
C ARG A 228 18.16 21.55 9.23
N GLU A 229 17.89 20.68 10.20
CA GLU A 229 18.91 19.86 10.83
C GLU A 229 19.63 18.97 9.81
N VAL A 230 18.89 18.37 8.88
CA VAL A 230 19.47 17.55 7.80
C VAL A 230 20.30 18.38 6.82
N LEU A 231 19.92 19.64 6.58
CA LEU A 231 20.70 20.56 5.73
C LEU A 231 21.94 21.13 6.41
N MET A 232 21.97 21.24 7.74
CA MET A 232 23.15 21.68 8.49
C MET A 232 24.18 20.55 8.63
N ASP A 233 23.74 19.29 8.60
CA ASP A 233 24.60 18.11 8.67
C ASP A 233 25.22 17.76 7.30
N ARG A 234 26.04 18.67 6.74
CA ARG A 234 26.84 18.48 5.51
C ARG A 234 26.15 17.61 4.43
N PRO A 235 25.09 18.16 3.79
CA PRO A 235 24.23 17.40 2.91
C PRO A 235 24.94 16.99 1.61
N PRO A 236 24.78 15.75 1.10
CA PRO A 236 25.31 15.42 -0.21
C PRO A 236 24.62 16.28 -1.30
N PRO A 237 25.32 16.67 -2.39
CA PRO A 237 24.77 17.56 -3.42
C PRO A 237 23.46 17.04 -4.04
N MET A 238 23.30 15.72 -4.15
CA MET A 238 22.07 15.09 -4.64
C MET A 238 20.88 15.37 -3.73
N MET A 239 21.04 15.28 -2.42
CA MET A 239 19.95 15.56 -1.47
C MET A 239 19.51 17.02 -1.54
N VAL A 240 20.46 17.96 -1.67
CA VAL A 240 20.16 19.39 -1.84
C VAL A 240 19.33 19.61 -3.11
N ARG A 241 19.71 18.99 -4.23
CA ARG A 241 18.94 19.07 -5.49
C ARG A 241 17.55 18.44 -5.37
N THR A 242 17.44 17.30 -4.70
CA THR A 242 16.14 16.65 -4.44
C THR A 242 15.24 17.54 -3.61
N LEU A 243 15.75 18.12 -2.51
CA LEU A 243 14.99 19.06 -1.69
C LEU A 243 14.58 20.32 -2.46
N GLN A 244 15.45 20.88 -3.30
CA GLN A 244 15.10 22.02 -4.16
C GLN A 244 13.96 21.69 -5.13
N ARG A 245 13.91 20.47 -5.66
CA ARG A 245 12.82 20.03 -6.57
C ARG A 245 11.50 19.79 -5.84
N ILE A 246 11.56 19.32 -4.60
CA ILE A 246 10.37 19.06 -3.76
C ILE A 246 9.82 20.37 -3.19
N LEU A 247 10.68 21.35 -2.93
CA LEU A 247 10.35 22.61 -2.27
C LEU A 247 9.07 23.31 -2.80
N PRO A 248 8.83 23.44 -4.12
CA PRO A 248 7.64 24.11 -4.64
C PRO A 248 6.32 23.43 -4.25
N ALA A 249 6.36 22.14 -3.91
CA ALA A 249 5.20 21.34 -3.53
C ALA A 249 4.91 21.38 -2.01
N LEU A 250 5.79 21.98 -1.19
CA LEU A 250 5.58 22.11 0.26
C LEU A 250 4.71 23.34 0.60
N PRO A 251 4.12 23.45 1.80
CA PRO A 251 3.38 24.65 2.18
C PRO A 251 4.25 25.92 2.21
N ALA A 252 3.69 27.07 1.82
CA ALA A 252 4.41 28.33 1.65
C ALA A 252 5.27 28.73 2.87
N ALA A 253 4.75 28.56 4.08
CA ALA A 253 5.45 28.87 5.33
C ALA A 253 6.77 28.07 5.50
N VAL A 254 6.80 26.82 5.01
CA VAL A 254 8.01 25.98 5.02
C VAL A 254 8.93 26.35 3.86
N GLN A 255 8.36 26.68 2.69
CA GLN A 255 9.14 27.06 1.50
C GLN A 255 10.04 28.26 1.76
N ASP A 256 9.49 29.35 2.28
CA ASP A 256 10.24 30.61 2.44
C ASP A 256 11.42 30.46 3.41
N ARG A 257 11.24 29.67 4.47
CA ARG A 257 12.27 29.40 5.47
C ARG A 257 13.39 28.50 4.93
N LEU A 258 13.06 27.47 4.15
CA LEU A 258 14.06 26.57 3.55
C LEU A 258 14.80 27.18 2.36
N ARG A 259 14.15 28.05 1.57
CA ARG A 259 14.80 28.74 0.44
C ARG A 259 16.02 29.54 0.88
N ALA A 260 15.94 30.20 2.03
CA ALA A 260 17.05 30.99 2.57
C ALA A 260 18.28 30.10 2.83
N GLU A 261 18.08 28.92 3.43
CA GLU A 261 19.16 28.00 3.78
C GLU A 261 19.76 27.28 2.58
N LEU A 262 18.92 26.83 1.65
CA LEU A 262 19.38 26.20 0.40
C LEU A 262 20.21 27.16 -0.47
N ARG A 263 19.93 28.48 -0.42
CA ARG A 263 20.73 29.50 -1.12
C ARG A 263 22.11 29.69 -0.51
N LEU A 264 22.26 29.52 0.81
CA LEU A 264 23.55 29.64 1.48
C LEU A 264 24.46 28.46 1.12
N LEU A 265 23.92 27.24 1.07
CA LEU A 265 24.67 26.02 0.74
C LEU A 265 25.20 25.99 -0.71
N ASN A 266 24.49 26.62 -1.66
CA ASN A 266 24.96 26.70 -3.06
C ASN A 266 26.12 27.70 -3.28
N LYS A 267 26.43 28.56 -2.29
CA LYS A 267 27.52 29.56 -2.39
C LYS A 267 28.86 29.05 -1.85
N THR A 268 28.85 27.89 -1.20
CA THR A 268 30.00 27.12 -0.69
C THR A 268 30.31 25.97 -1.62
#